data_AF-A0A820S7S1-F1
#
_entry.id   AF-A0A820S7S1-F1
#
_cell.length_a   1.000
_cell.length_b   1.000
_cell.length_c   1.000
_cell.angle_alpha   90.00
_cell.angle_beta   90.00
_cell.angle_gamma   90.00
#
_symmetry.space_group_name_H-M   'P 1'
#
loop_
_entity.id
_entity.type
_entity.pdbx_description
1 polymer ?
#
loop_
_entity_poly.entity_id
_entity_poly.type
_entity_poly.pdbx_seq_one_letter_code
_entity_poly.pdbx_strand_id
1 'polypeptide(L)'
;MGRKRLSSNDSVTTTTSNSPVKFINTTTGGMQQRNAANARERARMRVLSKAFIKLKTHLPWVPHDTKLSKLDTLRLATSYILHLTQILDTDELPIQTVAAQPTTTSLSLQT
;
A
#
# COMPACT_ATOMS: atom_id res chain seq x y z
N MET A 1 -21.45 -33.85 24.32
CA MET A 1 -22.90 -33.98 24.03
C MET A 1 -23.11 -33.83 22.53
N GLY A 2 -23.07 -34.94 21.80
CA GLY A 2 -23.20 -34.97 20.33
C GLY A 2 -24.66 -34.89 19.90
N ARG A 3 -24.99 -34.01 18.95
CA ARG A 3 -26.33 -33.96 18.35
C ARG A 3 -26.39 -34.97 17.20
N LYS A 4 -26.99 -36.13 17.46
CA LYS A 4 -27.39 -37.12 16.45
C LYS A 4 -28.29 -36.45 15.41
N ARG A 5 -27.97 -36.58 14.13
CA ARG A 5 -28.90 -36.32 13.03
C ARG A 5 -29.83 -37.53 12.94
N LEU A 6 -31.13 -37.33 13.11
CA LEU A 6 -32.14 -38.27 12.60
C LEU A 6 -32.82 -37.66 11.37
N SER A 7 -32.98 -38.55 10.41
CA SER A 7 -33.70 -38.43 9.15
C SER A 7 -35.21 -38.26 9.40
N SER A 8 -35.84 -37.37 8.63
CA SER A 8 -37.23 -37.55 8.17
C SER A 8 -37.40 -36.81 6.84
N ASN A 9 -37.46 -37.59 5.77
CA ASN A 9 -38.04 -37.17 4.49
C ASN A 9 -39.54 -37.41 4.59
N ASP A 10 -40.34 -36.36 4.72
CA ASP A 10 -41.77 -36.43 4.43
C ASP A 10 -42.06 -35.56 3.22
N SER A 11 -42.43 -36.25 2.14
CA SER A 11 -42.91 -35.65 0.90
C SER A 11 -44.37 -35.27 1.11
N VAL A 12 -44.68 -33.98 1.10
CA VAL A 12 -46.06 -33.50 0.95
C VAL A 12 -46.11 -32.55 -0.24
N THR A 13 -46.73 -33.04 -1.30
CA THR A 13 -47.16 -32.33 -2.49
C THR A 13 -48.51 -31.66 -2.17
N THR A 14 -48.53 -30.33 -2.08
CA THR A 14 -49.77 -29.56 -2.22
C THR A 14 -49.62 -28.59 -3.40
N THR A 15 -50.27 -28.99 -4.49
CA THR A 15 -50.56 -28.14 -5.64
C THR A 15 -51.44 -26.97 -5.19
N THR A 16 -50.91 -25.75 -5.24
CA THR A 16 -51.73 -24.54 -5.29
C THR A 16 -51.11 -23.64 -6.34
N SER A 17 -51.84 -23.49 -7.42
CA SER A 17 -51.56 -22.59 -8.54
C SER A 17 -51.20 -21.20 -8.03
N ASN A 18 -49.96 -20.78 -8.26
CA ASN A 18 -49.58 -19.39 -8.41
C ASN A 18 -48.31 -19.35 -9.26
N SER A 19 -48.40 -18.63 -10.38
CA SER A 19 -47.34 -18.39 -11.34
C SER A 19 -46.01 -18.04 -10.65
N PRO A 20 -44.85 -18.48 -11.19
CA PRO A 20 -43.57 -18.20 -10.59
C PRO A 20 -43.29 -16.70 -10.72
N VAL A 21 -43.51 -15.94 -9.65
CA VAL A 21 -42.90 -14.62 -9.50
C VAL A 21 -41.41 -14.88 -9.42
N LYS A 22 -40.71 -14.64 -10.54
CA LYS A 22 -39.27 -14.74 -10.66
C LYS A 22 -38.66 -13.61 -9.83
N PHE A 23 -38.57 -13.80 -8.52
CA PHE A 23 -37.74 -12.96 -7.66
C PHE A 23 -36.31 -13.12 -8.13
N ILE A 24 -35.86 -12.19 -8.96
CA ILE A 24 -34.46 -12.08 -9.34
C ILE A 24 -33.74 -11.62 -8.07
N ASN A 25 -33.16 -12.56 -7.33
CA ASN A 25 -32.25 -12.27 -6.24
C ASN A 25 -30.96 -11.70 -6.86
N THR A 26 -30.95 -10.40 -7.15
CA THR A 26 -29.86 -9.64 -7.78
C THR A 26 -28.59 -9.52 -6.93
N THR A 27 -28.54 -10.19 -5.78
CA THR A 27 -27.44 -10.13 -4.83
C THR A 27 -26.12 -10.65 -5.43
N THR A 28 -26.16 -11.70 -6.25
CA THR A 28 -24.94 -12.36 -6.76
C THR A 28 -24.26 -11.58 -7.90
N GLY A 29 -25.03 -11.03 -8.84
CA GLY A 29 -24.48 -10.25 -9.96
C GLY A 29 -23.87 -8.92 -9.51
N GLY A 30 -24.52 -8.24 -8.57
CA GLY A 30 -23.97 -7.03 -7.94
C GLY A 30 -22.70 -7.31 -7.13
N MET A 31 -22.65 -8.44 -6.40
CA MET A 31 -21.45 -8.85 -5.67
C MET A 31 -20.27 -9.18 -6.61
N GLN A 32 -20.52 -9.86 -7.73
CA GLN A 32 -19.49 -10.17 -8.73
C GLN A 32 -18.92 -8.90 -9.37
N GLN A 33 -19.78 -7.95 -9.74
CA GLN A 33 -19.35 -6.67 -10.32
C GLN A 33 -18.54 -5.82 -9.31
N ARG A 34 -18.97 -5.78 -8.05
CA ARG A 34 -18.23 -5.13 -6.95
C ARG A 34 -16.87 -5.79 -6.72
N ASN A 35 -16.82 -7.13 -6.70
CA ASN A 35 -15.57 -7.86 -6.54
C ASN A 35 -14.60 -7.60 -7.70
N ALA A 36 -15.10 -7.56 -8.94
CA ALA A 36 -14.31 -7.20 -10.11
C ALA A 36 -13.78 -5.75 -10.02
N ALA A 37 -14.61 -4.80 -9.59
CA ALA A 37 -14.19 -3.41 -9.35
C ALA A 37 -13.10 -3.31 -8.27
N ASN A 38 -13.27 -4.00 -7.13
CA ASN A 38 -12.28 -4.04 -6.06
C ASN A 38 -10.96 -4.71 -6.50
N ALA A 39 -11.03 -5.71 -7.38
CA ALA A 39 -9.84 -6.32 -7.97
C ALA A 39 -9.08 -5.34 -8.86
N ARG A 40 -9.80 -4.55 -9.69
CA ARG A 40 -9.21 -3.49 -10.51
C ARG A 40 -8.55 -2.41 -9.66
N GLU A 41 -9.20 -1.93 -8.60
CA GLU A 41 -8.61 -0.91 -7.73
C GLU A 41 -7.36 -1.42 -7.01
N ARG A 42 -7.38 -2.68 -6.54
CA ARG A 42 -6.16 -3.32 -5.99
C ARG A 42 -5.04 -3.38 -7.02
N ALA A 43 -5.32 -3.71 -8.27
CA ALA A 43 -4.32 -3.69 -9.34
C ALA A 43 -3.76 -2.28 -9.57
N ARG A 44 -4.62 -1.26 -9.62
CA ARG A 44 -4.21 0.15 -9.71
C ARG A 44 -3.30 0.56 -8.55
N MET A 45 -3.65 0.16 -7.33
CA MET A 45 -2.85 0.43 -6.13
C MET A 45 -1.51 -0.31 -6.12
N ARG A 46 -1.41 -1.53 -6.67
CA ARG A 46 -0.12 -2.20 -6.83
C ARG A 46 0.81 -1.44 -7.78
N VAL A 47 0.28 -0.93 -8.89
CA VAL A 47 1.06 -0.11 -9.84
C VAL A 47 1.57 1.16 -9.14
N LEU A 48 0.67 1.86 -8.43
CA LEU A 48 1.04 3.05 -7.66
C LEU A 48 2.11 2.76 -6.61
N SER A 49 1.95 1.70 -5.83
CA SER A 49 2.94 1.29 -4.83
C SER A 49 4.29 0.94 -5.46
N LYS A 50 4.30 0.27 -6.61
CA LYS A 50 5.55 -0.03 -7.34
C LYS A 50 6.25 1.25 -7.81
N ALA A 51 5.50 2.21 -8.36
CA ALA A 51 6.05 3.52 -8.74
C ALA A 51 6.62 4.27 -7.52
N PHE A 52 5.96 4.15 -6.37
CA PHE A 52 6.42 4.76 -5.12
C PHE A 52 7.72 4.15 -4.60
N ILE A 53 7.85 2.82 -4.67
CA ILE A 53 9.10 2.12 -4.32
C ILE A 53 10.22 2.55 -5.28
N LYS A 54 9.93 2.64 -6.58
CA LYS A 54 10.90 3.14 -7.57
C LYS A 54 11.32 4.58 -7.27
N LEU A 55 10.41 5.45 -6.84
CA LEU A 55 10.78 6.81 -6.43
C LEU A 55 11.78 6.78 -5.26
N LYS A 56 11.55 5.92 -4.25
CA LYS A 56 12.47 5.79 -3.11
C LYS A 56 13.89 5.40 -3.54
N THR A 57 14.06 4.56 -4.56
CA THR A 57 15.40 4.15 -5.00
C THR A 57 16.19 5.27 -5.67
N HIS A 58 15.55 6.38 -6.02
CA HIS A 58 16.22 7.58 -6.53
C HIS A 58 16.59 8.58 -5.42
N LEU A 59 16.19 8.32 -4.17
CA LEU A 59 16.49 9.22 -3.06
C LEU A 59 17.92 8.98 -2.56
N PRO A 60 18.73 10.04 -2.46
CA PRO A 60 20.07 9.93 -1.89
C PRO A 60 19.99 9.67 -0.38
N TRP A 61 21.07 9.13 0.20
CA TRP A 61 21.22 8.89 1.66
C TRP A 61 20.16 7.99 2.31
N VAL A 62 19.31 7.35 1.50
CA VAL A 62 18.24 6.47 1.96
C VAL A 62 18.57 5.04 1.53
N PRO A 63 18.95 4.16 2.47
CA PRO A 63 19.07 2.74 2.21
C PRO A 63 17.75 2.15 1.65
N HIS A 64 17.84 1.18 0.74
CA HIS A 64 16.68 0.63 0.03
C HIS A 64 15.66 -0.06 0.95
N ASP A 65 16.10 -0.55 2.09
CA ASP A 65 15.33 -1.21 3.15
C ASP A 65 14.72 -0.21 4.17
N THR A 66 15.10 1.07 4.10
CA THR A 66 14.60 2.09 5.03
C THR A 66 13.10 2.32 4.83
N LYS A 67 12.34 2.29 5.93
CA LYS A 67 10.91 2.59 5.95
C LYS A 67 10.67 4.10 5.92
N LEU A 68 10.54 4.67 4.73
CA LEU A 68 10.07 6.04 4.55
C LEU A 68 8.54 6.10 4.41
N SER A 69 7.93 7.11 5.03
CA SER A 69 6.52 7.41 4.83
C SER A 69 6.27 7.96 3.41
N LYS A 70 4.99 7.95 2.97
CA LYS A 70 4.65 8.53 1.67
C LYS A 70 4.94 10.03 1.61
N LEU A 71 4.66 10.74 2.70
CA LEU A 71 4.92 12.18 2.76
C LEU A 71 6.41 12.48 2.72
N ASP A 72 7.21 11.76 3.52
CA ASP A 72 8.66 12.02 3.60
C ASP A 72 9.37 11.68 2.30
N THR A 73 8.96 10.61 1.61
CA THR A 73 9.49 10.27 0.28
C THR A 73 9.22 11.40 -0.72
N LEU A 74 8.02 12.00 -0.69
CA LEU A 74 7.68 13.12 -1.59
C LEU A 74 8.44 14.39 -1.24
N ARG A 75 8.58 14.70 0.06
CA ARG A 75 9.37 15.84 0.53
C ARG A 75 10.83 15.70 0.12
N LEU A 76 11.44 14.55 0.37
CA LEU A 76 12.83 14.29 0.04
C LEU A 76 13.08 14.31 -1.47
N ALA A 77 12.17 13.75 -2.27
CA ALA A 77 12.24 13.83 -3.73
C ALA A 77 12.23 15.30 -4.22
N THR A 78 11.34 16.12 -3.66
CA THR A 78 11.24 17.54 -4.01
C THR A 78 12.52 18.28 -3.64
N SER A 79 13.02 18.11 -2.40
CA SER A 79 14.28 18.72 -1.96
C SER A 79 15.45 18.28 -2.82
N TYR A 80 15.50 17.01 -3.24
CA TYR A 80 16.59 16.50 -4.07
C TYR A 80 16.55 17.07 -5.49
N ILE A 81 15.37 17.18 -6.10
CA ILE A 81 15.24 17.87 -7.40
C ILE A 81 15.75 19.30 -7.28
N LEU A 82 15.34 20.05 -6.25
CA LEU A 82 15.80 21.43 -6.03
C LEU A 82 17.32 21.54 -5.84
N HIS A 83 17.91 20.61 -5.10
CA HIS A 83 19.34 20.54 -4.90
C HIS A 83 20.09 20.28 -6.21
N LEU A 84 19.62 19.33 -7.02
CA LEU A 84 20.21 19.06 -8.33
C LEU A 84 20.06 20.24 -9.28
N THR A 85 18.92 20.94 -9.27
CA THR A 85 18.76 22.16 -10.10
C THR A 85 19.73 23.26 -9.68
N GLN A 86 19.95 23.45 -8.38
CA GLN A 86 20.93 24.43 -7.88
C GLN A 86 22.35 24.06 -8.33
N ILE A 87 22.75 22.80 -8.20
CA ILE A 87 24.07 22.33 -8.68
C ILE A 87 24.28 22.54 -10.18
N LEU A 88 23.21 22.47 -10.97
CA LEU A 88 23.30 22.71 -12.42
C LEU A 88 23.33 24.21 -12.75
N ASP A 89 22.72 25.06 -11.92
CA ASP A 89 22.63 26.51 -12.12
C ASP A 89 23.86 27.25 -11.56
N THR A 90 24.48 26.75 -10.49
CA THR A 90 25.76 27.22 -9.97
C THR A 90 26.84 26.20 -10.26
N ASP A 91 27.89 26.58 -11.00
CA ASP A 91 29.12 25.78 -11.19
C ASP A 91 29.89 25.49 -9.87
N GLU A 92 29.28 25.80 -8.72
CA GLU A 92 29.82 25.72 -7.38
C GLU A 92 28.80 25.03 -6.47
N LEU A 93 29.28 24.03 -5.73
CA LEU A 93 28.53 23.10 -4.88
C LEU A 93 28.37 23.72 -3.48
N PRO A 94 27.14 23.85 -2.94
CA PRO A 94 27.04 23.82 -1.48
C PRO A 94 25.74 23.19 -0.93
N ILE A 95 25.87 22.13 -0.14
CA ILE A 95 25.90 22.12 1.35
C ILE A 95 25.67 20.66 1.78
N GLN A 96 26.72 20.04 2.33
CA GLN A 96 26.59 18.82 3.14
C GLN A 96 25.68 19.15 4.33
N THR A 97 24.46 18.64 4.29
CA THR A 97 23.59 18.66 5.47
C THR A 97 24.14 17.61 6.43
N VAL A 98 24.91 18.11 7.39
CA VAL A 98 25.38 17.44 8.61
C VAL A 98 24.36 16.45 9.17
N ALA A 99 24.65 15.16 9.08
CA ALA A 99 24.03 14.14 9.90
C ALA A 99 25.06 13.07 10.28
N ALA A 100 25.43 13.09 11.57
CA ALA A 100 26.16 12.06 12.33
C ALA A 100 27.69 11.99 12.17
N GLN A 101 28.39 12.86 12.91
CA GLN A 101 29.67 12.50 13.55
C GLN A 101 29.45 12.64 15.07
N PRO A 102 29.51 11.56 15.87
CA PRO A 102 29.64 11.72 17.31
C PRO A 102 31.05 12.22 17.61
N THR A 103 31.17 13.50 17.96
CA THR A 103 32.35 14.05 18.62
C THR A 103 32.49 13.40 20.00
N THR A 104 33.34 12.38 20.14
CA THR A 104 33.81 11.93 21.45
C THR A 104 35.27 12.31 21.60
N THR A 105 35.46 13.42 22.30
CA THR A 105 36.65 13.92 22.99
C THR A 105 37.75 12.88 23.19
N SER A 106 38.90 13.12 22.56
CA SER A 106 40.17 12.52 22.97
C SER A 106 40.64 13.21 24.26
N LEU A 107 40.64 12.49 25.38
CA LEU A 107 41.37 12.88 26.58
C LEU A 107 42.74 12.20 26.54
N SER A 108 43.74 12.92 26.04
CA SER A 108 45.15 12.60 26.27
C SER A 108 45.53 12.99 27.70
N LEU A 109 45.71 12.00 28.57
CA LEU A 109 46.46 12.18 29.82
C LEU A 109 47.95 12.17 29.48
N GLN A 110 48.58 13.33 29.59
CA GLN A 110 50.02 13.50 29.53
C GLN A 110 50.62 13.05 30.87
N THR A 111 51.65 12.21 30.75
CA THR A 111 52.74 11.80 31.68
C THR A 111 52.67 12.22 33.14
#